data_AF-A0AAE0LNZ8-F1
#
_entry.id   AF-A0AAE0LNZ8-F1
#
_cell.length_a   1.000
_cell.length_b   1.000
_cell.length_c   1.000
_cell.angle_alpha   90.00
_cell.angle_beta   90.00
_cell.angle_gamma   90.00
#
_symmetry.space_group_name_H-M   'P 1'
#
loop_
_entity.id
_entity.type
_entity.pdbx_description
1 polymer ?
#
loop_
_entity_poly.entity_id
_entity_poly.type
_entity_poly.pdbx_seq_one_letter_code
_entity_poly.pdbx_strand_id
1 'polypeptide(L)'
;MLQLKPCSYAPPPIRLLLAKRHITKFAITDPPTYDTVEEIENRVTIDQFRRIAAPTEKRIRPVLFRQQIVGDAPVGSSDSTKPPICLPAIRKWFDGHQFQQRRDVLSQYFKQYSPYTVPYELILSGGDSRGVVDDSNMNMAAFKAWLERTHSLDNPTARDLLLRYGIVELDDTSASGFARFDAPLALLDAAVQYNSQEAPETPVSRLYIAQAALSDLPEDLQLDVPTPEVLTGPATGEAPFTADIYSSSLWLGLEPTFTPWHRDPNDNLFCQLRGSKTVRLLPPEPGLGLFKSVMAALGKQGASPNIRVPEMMGRVERQAWRNAVWGPHASKSLLEAVVGPSDVLVIPKGYWHSVKSTADEEGALNASVNWWFRWRSTSSRSSPVGSAGEPTRAP
;
A
#
# COMPACT_ATOMS: atom_id res chain seq x y z
N MET A 1 -45.27 30.26 17.08
CA MET A 1 -44.73 31.06 15.95
C MET A 1 -43.28 31.38 16.31
N LEU A 2 -42.28 30.68 15.74
CA LEU A 2 -41.55 31.03 14.49
C LEU A 2 -40.77 32.36 14.66
N GLN A 3 -39.45 32.49 14.48
CA GLN A 3 -38.55 31.93 13.46
C GLN A 3 -37.05 31.85 13.87
N LEU A 4 -36.31 31.10 13.03
CA LEU A 4 -34.90 30.65 13.01
C LEU A 4 -33.83 31.71 12.64
N LYS A 5 -32.53 31.45 12.93
CA LYS A 5 -31.36 31.47 11.99
C LYS A 5 -30.03 30.99 12.65
N PRO A 6 -28.94 30.68 11.89
CA PRO A 6 -28.14 29.44 11.98
C PRO A 6 -26.81 29.55 12.75
N CYS A 7 -26.32 28.41 13.28
CA CYS A 7 -24.94 28.23 13.73
C CYS A 7 -24.05 27.71 12.59
N SER A 8 -23.05 28.49 12.18
CA SER A 8 -21.89 28.02 11.41
C SER A 8 -20.80 27.56 12.38
N TYR A 9 -20.40 26.29 12.29
CA TYR A 9 -19.24 25.79 13.02
C TYR A 9 -17.97 26.12 12.23
N ALA A 10 -17.07 26.92 12.81
CA ALA A 10 -15.71 27.15 12.33
C ALA A 10 -14.73 26.64 13.41
N PRO A 11 -13.79 25.73 13.11
CA PRO A 11 -12.85 25.22 14.11
C PRO A 11 -11.78 26.29 14.48
N PRO A 12 -11.28 26.27 15.74
CA PRO A 12 -10.38 27.29 16.28
C PRO A 12 -8.90 27.13 15.83
N PRO A 13 -8.07 28.20 15.97
CA PRO A 13 -6.75 28.30 15.35
C PRO A 13 -5.60 27.68 16.16
N ILE A 14 -4.60 27.15 15.46
CA ILE A 14 -3.36 26.58 15.99
C ILE A 14 -2.36 27.71 16.36
N ARG A 15 -1.93 27.73 17.62
CA ARG A 15 -0.74 28.42 18.18
C ARG A 15 -0.38 27.69 19.48
N LEU A 16 0.85 27.43 19.91
CA LEU A 16 2.21 27.60 19.41
C LEU A 16 3.10 26.92 20.49
N LEU A 17 4.01 26.01 20.15
CA LEU A 17 5.15 25.68 21.02
C LEU A 17 6.42 25.69 20.16
N LEU A 18 7.05 26.87 20.10
CA LEU A 18 8.38 27.08 19.56
C LEU A 18 9.42 26.69 20.63
N ALA A 19 10.12 25.58 20.43
CA ALA A 19 11.43 25.37 21.02
C ALA A 19 12.49 25.97 20.08
N LYS A 20 13.26 26.94 20.58
CA LYS A 20 14.35 27.62 19.87
C LYS A 20 15.46 26.63 19.51
N ARG A 21 15.63 26.33 18.23
CA ARG A 21 16.92 25.94 17.65
C ARG A 21 17.20 26.84 16.45
N HIS A 22 18.34 27.51 16.47
CA HIS A 22 18.84 28.28 15.34
C HIS A 22 19.08 27.34 14.17
N ILE A 23 18.18 27.36 13.18
CA ILE A 23 18.37 26.74 11.88
C ILE A 23 18.37 27.88 10.87
N THR A 24 19.47 27.96 10.13
CA THR A 24 19.69 28.83 8.98
C THR A 24 18.50 28.74 8.04
N LYS A 25 17.89 29.88 7.66
CA LYS A 25 16.77 29.94 6.71
C LYS A 25 17.20 29.35 5.35
N PHE A 26 16.95 28.07 5.15
CA PHE A 26 16.70 27.56 3.80
C PHE A 26 15.28 27.99 3.44
N ALA A 27 15.12 28.58 2.25
CA ALA A 27 13.81 28.87 1.70
C ALA A 27 13.07 27.54 1.52
N ILE A 28 12.21 27.19 2.46
CA ILE A 28 11.25 26.10 2.31
C ILE A 28 10.22 26.67 1.32
N THR A 29 10.40 26.35 0.05
CA THR A 29 9.36 26.53 -0.97
C THR A 29 8.15 25.73 -0.50
N ASP A 30 6.97 26.34 -0.48
CA ASP A 30 5.72 25.62 -0.19
C ASP A 30 5.65 24.35 -1.07
N PRO A 31 5.21 23.21 -0.50
CA PRO A 31 5.08 22.00 -1.29
C PRO A 31 4.16 22.28 -2.49
N PRO A 32 4.50 21.81 -3.70
CA PRO A 32 3.63 21.97 -4.86
C PRO A 32 2.23 21.40 -4.57
N THR A 33 1.19 22.13 -4.96
CA THR A 33 -0.20 21.66 -4.91
C THR A 33 -0.46 20.72 -6.08
N TYR A 34 -1.01 19.54 -5.79
CA TYR A 34 -1.34 18.49 -6.76
C TYR A 34 -2.86 18.41 -6.96
N ASP A 35 -3.28 17.96 -8.14
CA ASP A 35 -4.68 17.58 -8.35
C ASP A 35 -4.97 16.30 -7.56
N THR A 36 -6.13 16.21 -6.93
CA THR A 36 -6.51 15.01 -6.17
C THR A 36 -7.21 13.99 -7.06
N VAL A 37 -7.09 12.72 -6.69
CA VAL A 37 -7.90 11.65 -7.27
C VAL A 37 -9.38 11.90 -6.93
N GLU A 38 -10.29 11.43 -7.79
CA GLU A 38 -11.72 11.49 -7.50
C GLU A 38 -12.05 10.65 -6.26
N GLU A 39 -12.71 11.25 -5.28
CA GLU A 39 -13.05 10.61 -4.02
C GLU A 39 -14.55 10.32 -3.91
N ILE A 40 -14.89 9.11 -3.47
CA ILE A 40 -16.25 8.68 -3.16
C ILE A 40 -16.35 8.50 -1.64
N GLU A 41 -16.96 9.49 -0.98
CA GLU A 41 -17.08 9.57 0.48
C GLU A 41 -18.11 8.60 1.06
N ASN A 42 -19.19 8.34 0.30
CA ASN A 42 -20.28 7.51 0.77
C ASN A 42 -20.00 6.01 0.52
N ARG A 43 -20.50 5.15 1.40
CA ARG A 43 -20.55 3.70 1.13
C ARG A 43 -21.36 3.44 -0.14
N VAL A 44 -20.83 2.58 -1.00
CA VAL A 44 -21.48 2.18 -2.25
C VAL A 44 -21.84 0.71 -2.22
N THR A 45 -22.91 0.34 -2.93
CA THR A 45 -23.22 -1.07 -3.17
C THR A 45 -22.19 -1.71 -4.10
N ILE A 46 -22.17 -3.04 -4.18
CA ILE A 46 -21.31 -3.78 -5.10
C ILE A 46 -21.51 -3.33 -6.56
N ASP A 47 -22.77 -3.15 -6.99
CA ASP A 47 -23.07 -2.74 -8.36
C ASP A 47 -22.65 -1.29 -8.63
N GLN A 48 -22.85 -0.38 -7.67
CA GLN A 48 -22.36 0.99 -7.76
C GLN A 48 -20.84 1.03 -7.85
N PHE A 49 -20.14 0.26 -7.00
CA PHE A 49 -18.68 0.14 -7.05
C PHE A 49 -18.22 -0.29 -8.45
N ARG A 50 -18.79 -1.38 -8.98
CA ARG A 50 -18.43 -1.90 -10.31
C ARG A 50 -18.71 -0.91 -11.43
N ARG A 51 -19.83 -0.19 -11.41
CA ARG A 51 -20.11 0.86 -12.41
C ARG A 51 -19.11 2.01 -12.37
N ILE A 52 -18.64 2.38 -11.18
CA ILE A 52 -17.68 3.47 -10.99
C ILE A 52 -16.26 3.02 -11.39
N ALA A 53 -15.87 1.81 -10.98
CA ALA A 53 -14.52 1.27 -11.10
C ALA A 53 -14.23 0.56 -12.43
N ALA A 54 -15.24 -0.02 -13.08
CA ALA A 54 -15.06 -0.67 -14.37
C ALA A 54 -14.75 0.37 -15.46
N PRO A 55 -13.77 0.10 -16.35
CA PRO A 55 -13.41 0.99 -17.41
C PRO A 55 -14.60 1.15 -18.36
N THR A 56 -14.90 2.39 -18.70
CA THR A 56 -15.81 2.72 -19.81
C THR A 56 -15.00 3.34 -20.93
N GLU A 57 -15.53 3.37 -22.15
CA GLU A 57 -14.89 4.07 -23.30
C GLU A 57 -14.48 5.52 -22.98
N LYS A 58 -15.10 6.13 -21.96
CA LYS A 58 -14.91 7.53 -21.57
C LYS A 58 -14.20 7.72 -20.22
N ARG A 59 -13.85 6.66 -19.49
CA ARG A 59 -13.28 6.78 -18.14
C ARG A 59 -12.27 5.68 -17.82
N ILE A 60 -11.02 6.10 -17.73
CA ILE A 60 -9.88 5.34 -17.19
C ILE A 60 -9.21 6.31 -16.21
N ARG A 61 -9.76 6.49 -15.01
CA ARG A 61 -9.17 7.35 -13.96
C ARG A 61 -9.12 6.59 -12.64
N PRO A 62 -8.10 6.84 -11.79
CA PRO A 62 -8.10 6.32 -10.43
C PRO A 62 -9.29 6.87 -9.66
N VAL A 63 -9.80 6.08 -8.72
CA VAL A 63 -10.90 6.47 -7.84
C VAL A 63 -10.59 5.98 -6.43
N LEU A 64 -10.66 6.89 -5.47
CA LEU A 64 -10.50 6.60 -4.06
C LEU A 64 -11.87 6.48 -3.40
N PHE A 65 -12.20 5.32 -2.87
CA PHE A 65 -13.41 5.12 -2.09
C PHE A 65 -13.06 5.14 -0.61
N ARG A 66 -13.70 6.04 0.14
CA ARG A 66 -13.47 6.19 1.57
C ARG A 66 -14.25 5.16 2.35
N GLN A 67 -13.65 4.59 3.40
CA GLN A 67 -14.35 3.77 4.41
C GLN A 67 -15.19 2.60 3.84
N GLN A 68 -14.72 1.94 2.78
CA GLN A 68 -15.45 0.84 2.13
C GLN A 68 -15.17 -0.53 2.76
N ILE A 69 -14.06 -0.69 3.47
CA ILE A 69 -13.68 -1.95 4.11
C ILE A 69 -14.40 -2.10 5.45
N VAL A 70 -14.86 -3.30 5.76
CA VAL A 70 -15.38 -3.70 7.08
C VAL A 70 -14.67 -4.94 7.60
N GLY A 71 -14.58 -5.09 8.92
CA GLY A 71 -13.95 -6.26 9.55
C GLY A 71 -14.88 -7.48 9.70
N ASP A 72 -16.19 -7.27 9.76
CA ASP A 72 -17.15 -8.38 9.88
C ASP A 72 -18.14 -8.31 8.72
N ALA A 73 -18.46 -9.46 8.13
CA ALA A 73 -19.64 -9.57 7.28
C ALA A 73 -20.87 -9.44 8.20
N PRO A 74 -21.80 -8.49 7.97
CA PRO A 74 -22.97 -8.36 8.83
C PRO A 74 -23.84 -9.62 8.72
N VAL A 75 -23.78 -10.46 9.75
CA VAL A 75 -24.60 -11.68 9.85
C VAL A 75 -26.07 -11.26 9.93
N GLY A 76 -26.89 -11.75 8.99
CA GLY A 76 -28.35 -11.56 9.03
C GLY A 76 -28.88 -10.20 8.58
N SER A 77 -28.05 -9.32 8.00
CA SER A 77 -28.53 -8.07 7.43
C SER A 77 -29.16 -8.28 6.06
N SER A 78 -30.49 -8.10 5.97
CA SER A 78 -31.25 -7.96 4.73
C SER A 78 -31.07 -6.58 4.08
N ASP A 79 -30.14 -5.77 4.59
CA ASP A 79 -29.92 -4.41 4.12
C ASP A 79 -29.32 -4.43 2.71
N SER A 80 -30.01 -3.73 1.80
CA SER A 80 -29.61 -3.52 0.40
C SER A 80 -28.27 -2.78 0.25
N THR A 81 -27.68 -2.31 1.36
CA THR A 81 -26.39 -1.63 1.47
C THR A 81 -25.28 -2.54 2.01
N LYS A 82 -25.23 -3.80 1.55
CA LYS A 82 -24.13 -4.72 1.91
C LYS A 82 -22.77 -4.02 1.77
N PRO A 83 -21.89 -4.10 2.80
CA PRO A 83 -20.57 -3.47 2.73
C PRO A 83 -19.80 -4.08 1.56
N PRO A 84 -19.22 -3.28 0.65
CA PRO A 84 -18.71 -3.81 -0.60
C PRO A 84 -17.45 -4.68 -0.42
N ILE A 85 -16.70 -4.48 0.66
CA ILE A 85 -15.44 -5.19 0.92
C ILE A 85 -15.35 -5.60 2.38
N CYS A 86 -15.30 -6.91 2.64
CA CYS A 86 -15.13 -7.48 3.98
C CYS A 86 -13.72 -8.07 4.12
N LEU A 87 -12.90 -7.48 5.00
CA LEU A 87 -11.53 -7.92 5.31
C LEU A 87 -11.36 -8.02 6.83
N PRO A 88 -11.61 -9.20 7.43
CA PRO A 88 -11.43 -9.42 8.86
C PRO A 88 -10.07 -9.02 9.43
N ALA A 89 -9.03 -9.03 8.60
CA ALA A 89 -7.68 -8.59 8.96
C ALA A 89 -7.64 -7.19 9.62
N ILE A 90 -8.51 -6.26 9.21
CA ILE A 90 -8.51 -4.89 9.75
C ILE A 90 -8.78 -4.83 11.27
N ARG A 91 -9.42 -5.87 11.82
CA ARG A 91 -9.67 -6.04 13.26
C ARG A 91 -8.83 -7.16 13.86
N LYS A 92 -8.71 -8.29 13.16
CA LYS A 92 -8.08 -9.50 13.70
C LYS A 92 -6.57 -9.38 13.82
N TRP A 93 -5.89 -8.61 12.98
CA TRP A 93 -4.42 -8.64 12.91
C TRP A 93 -3.73 -7.63 13.84
N PHE A 94 -4.46 -6.62 14.31
CA PHE A 94 -3.89 -5.48 15.01
C PHE A 94 -4.67 -5.18 16.30
N ASP A 95 -3.95 -4.97 17.41
CA ASP A 95 -4.52 -4.45 18.64
C ASP A 95 -4.34 -2.92 18.71
N GLY A 96 -5.26 -2.21 19.37
CA GLY A 96 -5.20 -0.75 19.60
C GLY A 96 -6.34 0.03 18.94
N HIS A 97 -6.80 1.09 19.60
CA HIS A 97 -7.83 1.99 19.07
C HIS A 97 -7.24 2.90 17.98
N GLN A 98 -7.93 3.02 16.83
CA GLN A 98 -7.59 3.87 15.68
C GLN A 98 -7.36 5.38 16.01
N PHE A 99 -7.53 5.80 17.28
CA PHE A 99 -7.56 7.20 17.71
C PHE A 99 -6.57 7.57 18.83
N GLN A 100 -5.69 6.66 19.27
CA GLN A 100 -4.64 7.02 20.23
C GLN A 100 -3.25 6.99 19.58
N GLN A 101 -2.61 8.15 19.58
CA GLN A 101 -1.23 8.30 19.13
C GLN A 101 -0.30 7.46 20.01
N ARG A 102 0.53 6.66 19.35
CA ARG A 102 1.49 5.68 19.86
C ARG A 102 0.92 4.29 20.18
N ARG A 103 1.34 3.35 19.30
CA ARG A 103 1.58 1.91 19.52
C ARG A 103 0.44 0.98 19.13
N ASP A 104 0.22 0.93 17.83
CA ASP A 104 -0.45 -0.20 17.21
C ASP A 104 0.49 -1.42 17.26
N VAL A 105 0.02 -2.52 17.84
CA VAL A 105 0.79 -3.77 17.93
C VAL A 105 0.09 -4.89 17.18
N LEU A 106 0.84 -5.91 16.77
CA LEU A 106 0.25 -7.12 16.21
C LEU A 106 -0.55 -7.85 17.28
N SER A 107 -1.73 -8.34 16.89
CA SER A 107 -2.65 -9.00 17.82
C SER A 107 -2.11 -10.34 18.30
N GLN A 108 -2.62 -10.80 19.44
CA GLN A 108 -2.31 -12.16 19.91
C GLN A 108 -2.74 -13.24 18.90
N TYR A 109 -3.79 -12.98 18.11
CA TYR A 109 -4.20 -13.85 17.01
C TYR A 109 -3.14 -13.93 15.91
N PHE A 110 -2.65 -12.79 15.40
CA PHE A 110 -1.65 -12.76 14.34
C PHE A 110 -0.32 -13.40 14.77
N LYS A 111 0.06 -13.21 16.05
CA LYS A 111 1.29 -13.76 16.63
C LYS A 111 1.34 -15.30 16.65
N GLN A 112 0.21 -16.00 16.54
CA GLN A 112 0.18 -17.47 16.46
C GLN A 112 0.90 -18.00 15.22
N TYR A 113 0.99 -17.19 14.16
CA TYR A 113 1.64 -17.54 12.90
C TYR A 113 3.12 -17.14 12.83
N SER A 114 3.71 -16.72 13.96
CA SER A 114 5.11 -16.28 14.08
C SER A 114 6.16 -17.16 13.37
N PRO A 115 6.07 -18.51 13.40
CA PRO A 115 7.06 -19.35 12.70
C PRO A 115 6.98 -19.31 11.17
N TYR A 116 5.88 -18.82 10.59
CA TYR A 116 5.63 -18.89 9.15
C TYR A 116 6.54 -17.93 8.39
N THR A 117 7.23 -18.44 7.36
CA THR A 117 8.22 -17.69 6.58
C THR A 117 7.58 -16.94 5.42
N VAL A 118 7.92 -15.65 5.28
CA VAL A 118 7.42 -14.74 4.25
C VAL A 118 8.57 -13.89 3.68
N PRO A 119 8.43 -13.34 2.46
CA PRO A 119 9.47 -12.49 1.87
C PRO A 119 9.49 -11.10 2.52
N TYR A 120 10.69 -10.67 2.94
CA TYR A 120 10.98 -9.33 3.44
C TYR A 120 11.86 -8.55 2.46
N GLU A 121 11.67 -7.24 2.48
CA GLU A 121 12.52 -6.21 1.91
C GLU A 121 12.99 -5.29 3.05
N LEU A 122 14.29 -4.98 3.10
CA LEU A 122 14.89 -4.09 4.08
C LEU A 122 15.72 -3.02 3.38
N ILE A 123 15.55 -1.77 3.81
CA ILE A 123 16.34 -0.63 3.34
C ILE A 123 17.32 -0.22 4.43
N LEU A 124 18.62 -0.47 4.19
CA LEU A 124 19.69 -0.32 5.20
C LEU A 124 20.27 1.08 5.32
N SER A 125 20.12 1.92 4.29
CA SER A 125 20.64 3.28 4.31
C SER A 125 19.66 4.30 3.76
N GLY A 126 19.47 5.38 4.53
CA GLY A 126 18.83 6.60 4.06
C GLY A 126 19.86 7.50 3.40
N GLY A 127 20.04 7.42 2.09
CA GLY A 127 20.89 8.33 1.32
C GLY A 127 20.37 9.78 1.25
N ASP A 128 19.73 10.28 2.31
CA ASP A 128 18.87 11.46 2.28
C ASP A 128 19.59 12.78 2.62
N SER A 129 20.88 12.81 3.00
CA SER A 129 21.59 14.07 3.25
C SER A 129 23.12 13.90 3.24
N ARG A 130 23.84 14.74 2.48
CA ARG A 130 25.28 14.95 2.74
C ARG A 130 25.43 15.53 4.14
N GLY A 131 25.90 14.72 5.10
CA GLY A 131 26.30 15.19 6.44
C GLY A 131 25.38 14.80 7.61
N VAL A 132 24.39 13.93 7.42
CA VAL A 132 23.67 13.29 8.54
C VAL A 132 24.17 11.85 8.63
N VAL A 133 24.61 11.44 9.83
CA VAL A 133 25.04 10.06 10.10
C VAL A 133 23.86 9.13 9.81
N ASP A 134 24.10 8.02 9.11
CA ASP A 134 23.07 7.08 8.65
C ASP A 134 22.51 6.29 9.85
N ASP A 135 21.49 6.84 10.52
CA ASP A 135 20.90 6.28 11.74
C ASP A 135 20.27 4.88 11.54
N SER A 136 19.98 4.43 10.30
CA SER A 136 19.41 3.10 10.07
C SER A 136 20.35 1.95 10.47
N ASN A 137 21.66 2.14 10.39
CA ASN A 137 22.63 1.16 10.91
C ASN A 137 22.63 1.15 12.45
N MET A 138 22.38 2.30 13.09
CA MET A 138 22.26 2.40 14.55
C MET A 138 20.97 1.77 15.06
N ASN A 139 19.85 1.92 14.34
CA ASN A 139 18.55 1.32 14.67
C ASN A 139 18.61 -0.22 14.70
N MET A 140 19.26 -0.83 13.71
CA MET A 140 19.37 -2.30 13.65
C MET A 140 20.34 -2.86 14.71
N ALA A 141 21.41 -2.13 15.04
CA ALA A 141 22.33 -2.53 16.11
C ALA A 141 21.66 -2.48 17.50
N ALA A 142 20.87 -1.44 17.78
CA ALA A 142 20.14 -1.31 19.03
C ALA A 142 19.04 -2.39 19.16
N PHE A 143 18.33 -2.68 18.07
CA PHE A 143 17.37 -3.78 18.01
C PHE A 143 18.02 -5.14 18.25
N LYS A 144 19.18 -5.41 17.62
CA LYS A 144 19.97 -6.62 17.85
C LYS A 144 20.36 -6.76 19.32
N ALA A 145 20.94 -5.72 19.91
CA ALA A 145 21.34 -5.72 21.32
C ALA A 145 20.14 -5.87 22.26
N TRP A 146 18.96 -5.40 21.86
CA TRP A 146 17.73 -5.65 22.60
C TRP A 146 17.33 -7.13 22.53
N LEU A 147 17.29 -7.72 21.33
CA LEU A 147 16.98 -9.15 21.14
C LEU A 147 17.90 -10.07 21.96
N GLU A 148 19.20 -9.73 21.99
CA GLU A 148 20.21 -10.45 22.78
C GLU A 148 19.97 -10.37 24.30
N ARG A 149 19.38 -9.28 24.79
CA ARG A 149 19.09 -9.10 26.22
C ARG A 149 17.75 -9.72 26.63
N THR A 150 16.77 -9.72 25.74
CA THR A 150 15.44 -10.32 26.00
C THR A 150 15.39 -11.83 25.76
N HIS A 151 16.55 -12.47 25.57
CA HIS A 151 16.67 -13.92 25.46
C HIS A 151 15.99 -14.64 26.64
N SER A 152 14.98 -15.46 26.32
CA SER A 152 14.56 -16.57 27.16
C SER A 152 15.14 -17.85 26.55
N LEU A 153 15.81 -18.67 27.36
CA LEU A 153 16.35 -19.97 26.96
C LEU A 153 15.24 -20.97 26.54
N ASP A 154 13.98 -20.64 26.80
CA ASP A 154 12.82 -21.50 26.59
C ASP A 154 12.02 -21.20 25.30
N ASN A 155 12.45 -20.24 24.46
CA ASN A 155 11.70 -19.85 23.25
C ASN A 155 12.58 -19.78 21.97
N PRO A 156 12.53 -20.77 21.07
CA PRO A 156 13.50 -20.94 19.99
C PRO A 156 13.36 -20.04 18.74
N THR A 157 12.36 -19.15 18.63
CA THR A 157 12.08 -18.45 17.35
C THR A 157 12.87 -17.16 17.09
N ALA A 158 13.17 -16.34 18.11
CA ALA A 158 13.93 -15.08 17.92
C ALA A 158 15.45 -15.29 17.78
N ARG A 159 15.99 -16.33 18.43
CA ARG A 159 17.40 -16.71 18.35
C ARG A 159 17.75 -17.33 16.99
N ASP A 160 16.88 -18.16 16.43
CA ASP A 160 17.03 -18.71 15.07
C ASP A 160 16.96 -17.62 14.00
N LEU A 161 16.15 -16.58 14.20
CA LEU A 161 16.08 -15.43 13.30
C LEU A 161 17.42 -14.67 13.19
N LEU A 162 18.11 -14.48 14.33
CA LEU A 162 19.40 -13.79 14.37
C LEU A 162 20.54 -14.59 13.72
N LEU A 163 20.58 -15.91 13.96
CA LEU A 163 21.61 -16.79 13.45
C LEU A 163 21.40 -17.19 11.97
N ARG A 164 20.15 -17.36 11.54
CA ARG A 164 19.81 -17.87 10.20
C ARG A 164 19.79 -16.80 9.10
N TYR A 165 19.45 -15.56 9.45
CA TYR A 165 19.33 -14.46 8.46
C TYR A 165 20.51 -13.53 8.40
N GLY A 166 21.55 -13.76 9.20
CA GLY A 166 22.74 -12.91 9.17
C GLY A 166 22.36 -11.44 9.28
N ILE A 167 21.39 -11.07 10.13
CA ILE A 167 21.05 -9.65 10.39
C ILE A 167 22.31 -8.90 10.89
N VAL A 168 23.31 -9.66 11.37
CA VAL A 168 24.66 -9.24 11.74
C VAL A 168 25.60 -8.96 10.54
N GLU A 169 25.37 -9.56 9.37
CA GLU A 169 26.20 -9.45 8.16
C GLU A 169 25.62 -8.54 7.07
N LEU A 170 24.51 -7.84 7.34
CA LEU A 170 24.05 -6.72 6.50
C LEU A 170 24.93 -5.46 6.70
N ASP A 171 26.20 -5.68 6.99
CA ASP A 171 27.27 -4.70 7.07
C ASP A 171 27.60 -4.31 5.62
N ASP A 172 27.25 -3.08 5.23
CA ASP A 172 27.69 -2.21 4.11
C ASP A 172 28.10 -2.82 2.73
N THR A 173 27.89 -4.12 2.50
CA THR A 173 28.43 -4.90 1.38
C THR A 173 27.49 -4.94 0.18
N SER A 174 26.20 -4.65 0.38
CA SER A 174 25.30 -4.37 -0.74
C SER A 174 25.47 -2.91 -1.17
N ALA A 175 26.20 -2.69 -2.26
CA ALA A 175 26.31 -1.37 -2.90
C ALA A 175 24.93 -0.72 -3.20
N SER A 176 23.85 -1.50 -3.16
CA SER A 176 22.46 -1.09 -3.39
C SER A 176 21.77 -0.45 -2.18
N GLY A 177 22.17 -0.71 -0.92
CA GLY A 177 21.42 -0.26 0.26
C GLY A 177 19.99 -0.84 0.35
N PHE A 178 19.82 -2.06 -0.14
CA PHE A 178 18.55 -2.80 -0.22
C PHE A 178 18.81 -4.30 -0.14
N ALA A 179 18.08 -5.00 0.73
CA ALA A 179 18.15 -6.45 0.88
C ALA A 179 16.76 -7.08 0.73
N ARG A 180 16.70 -8.26 0.11
CA ARG A 180 15.50 -9.11 0.06
C ARG A 180 15.85 -10.48 0.61
N PHE A 181 15.05 -11.00 1.52
CA PHE A 181 15.28 -12.28 2.20
C PHE A 181 13.96 -12.85 2.74
N ASP A 182 13.84 -14.16 2.87
CA ASP A 182 12.63 -14.80 3.38
C ASP A 182 12.77 -15.10 4.86
N ALA A 183 11.99 -14.49 5.77
CA ALA A 183 12.10 -14.73 7.22
C ALA A 183 10.74 -15.05 7.87
N PRO A 184 10.72 -15.69 9.06
CA PRO A 184 9.52 -15.84 9.87
C PRO A 184 8.80 -14.51 10.19
N LEU A 185 7.46 -14.56 10.30
CA LEU A 185 6.62 -13.45 10.78
C LEU A 185 7.04 -12.95 12.17
N ALA A 186 7.67 -13.82 12.98
CA ALA A 186 8.26 -13.48 14.27
C ALA A 186 9.26 -12.30 14.20
N LEU A 187 9.91 -12.07 13.05
CA LEU A 187 10.84 -10.94 12.89
C LEU A 187 10.11 -9.60 12.97
N LEU A 188 8.99 -9.46 12.25
CA LEU A 188 8.17 -8.26 12.30
C LEU A 188 7.58 -8.06 13.70
N ASP A 189 7.08 -9.12 14.33
CA ASP A 189 6.55 -9.04 15.69
C ASP A 189 7.60 -8.53 16.68
N ALA A 190 8.82 -9.09 16.65
CA ALA A 190 9.90 -8.63 17.50
C ALA A 190 10.26 -7.16 17.25
N ALA A 191 10.29 -6.72 15.99
CA ALA A 191 10.55 -5.32 15.64
C ALA A 191 9.44 -4.36 16.13
N VAL A 192 8.17 -4.77 16.00
CA VAL A 192 7.02 -4.02 16.54
C VAL A 192 7.10 -3.94 18.06
N GLN A 193 7.42 -5.03 18.74
CA GLN A 193 7.59 -5.06 20.19
C GLN A 193 8.71 -4.14 20.66
N TYR A 194 9.86 -4.16 19.96
CA TYR A 194 10.95 -3.24 20.23
C TYR A 194 10.50 -1.78 20.07
N ASN A 195 9.82 -1.46 18.97
CA ASN A 195 9.30 -0.11 18.70
C ASN A 195 8.25 0.34 19.72
N SER A 196 7.53 -0.60 20.34
CA SER A 196 6.49 -0.34 21.33
C SER A 196 7.03 -0.02 22.74
N GLN A 197 8.34 -0.13 22.97
CA GLN A 197 8.95 0.24 24.25
C GLN A 197 8.85 1.75 24.49
N GLU A 198 9.07 2.19 25.73
CA GLU A 198 9.02 3.60 26.08
C GLU A 198 10.09 4.41 25.32
N ALA A 199 9.69 4.96 24.16
CA ALA A 199 10.46 5.86 23.32
C ALA A 199 11.83 5.30 22.91
N PRO A 200 11.89 4.28 22.03
CA PRO A 200 13.18 3.91 21.43
C PRO A 200 13.75 5.16 20.74
N GLU A 201 14.97 5.55 21.11
CA GLU A 201 15.69 6.65 20.45
C GLU A 201 15.91 6.35 18.95
N THR A 202 15.89 5.06 18.59
CA THR A 202 16.25 4.49 17.30
C THR A 202 15.29 3.36 16.88
N PRO A 203 14.02 3.66 16.51
CA PRO A 203 13.06 2.62 16.13
C PRO A 203 13.49 1.84 14.89
N VAL A 204 13.16 0.55 14.83
CA VAL A 204 13.31 -0.24 13.60
C VAL A 204 12.37 0.32 12.54
N SER A 205 12.90 0.65 11.38
CA SER A 205 12.14 1.25 10.28
C SER A 205 12.49 0.57 8.95
N ARG A 206 11.65 0.77 7.92
CA ARG A 206 11.89 0.28 6.54
C ARG A 206 12.08 -1.24 6.40
N LEU A 207 11.53 -2.01 7.34
CA LEU A 207 11.41 -3.46 7.28
C LEU A 207 10.03 -3.82 6.73
N TYR A 208 9.97 -4.47 5.58
CA TYR A 208 8.71 -4.61 4.84
C TYR A 208 8.50 -6.00 4.30
N ILE A 209 7.42 -6.66 4.70
CA ILE A 209 6.88 -7.82 3.99
C ILE A 209 6.23 -7.27 2.73
N ALA A 210 6.89 -7.42 1.59
CA ALA A 210 6.50 -6.77 0.34
C ALA A 210 6.18 -7.82 -0.72
N GLN A 211 5.04 -7.63 -1.40
CA GLN A 211 4.57 -8.53 -2.46
C GLN A 211 4.47 -10.00 -2.04
N ALA A 212 4.18 -10.28 -0.76
CA ALA A 212 3.90 -11.65 -0.33
C ALA A 212 2.57 -12.09 -0.94
N ALA A 213 2.55 -13.18 -1.71
CA ALA A 213 1.31 -13.64 -2.33
C ALA A 213 0.33 -14.09 -1.23
N LEU A 214 -0.95 -13.71 -1.34
CA LEU A 214 -1.94 -14.09 -0.34
C LEU A 214 -2.12 -15.62 -0.26
N SER A 215 -1.95 -16.33 -1.37
CA SER A 215 -1.97 -17.80 -1.43
C SER A 215 -0.87 -18.47 -0.60
N ASP A 216 0.20 -17.73 -0.31
CA ASP A 216 1.37 -18.22 0.40
C ASP A 216 1.29 -17.87 1.89
N LEU A 217 0.16 -17.36 2.38
CA LEU A 217 -0.06 -17.14 3.82
C LEU A 217 -0.65 -18.40 4.49
N PRO A 218 -0.56 -18.55 5.82
CA PRO A 218 -1.37 -19.51 6.57
C PRO A 218 -2.86 -19.41 6.22
N GLU A 219 -3.57 -20.54 6.13
CA GLU A 219 -4.97 -20.60 5.69
C GLU A 219 -5.89 -19.63 6.43
N ASP A 220 -5.78 -19.56 7.76
CA ASP A 220 -6.55 -18.63 8.59
C ASP A 220 -6.29 -17.16 8.25
N LEU A 221 -5.04 -16.80 7.92
CA LEU A 221 -4.71 -15.45 7.47
C LEU A 221 -5.26 -15.18 6.07
N GLN A 222 -5.35 -16.19 5.19
CA GLN A 222 -6.02 -16.03 3.89
C GLN A 222 -7.52 -15.75 4.07
N LEU A 223 -8.17 -16.42 5.02
CA LEU A 223 -9.58 -16.20 5.36
C LEU A 223 -9.87 -14.79 5.90
N ASP A 224 -8.84 -14.10 6.39
CA ASP A 224 -8.95 -12.72 6.89
C ASP A 224 -8.82 -11.66 5.79
N VAL A 225 -8.36 -12.06 4.61
CA VAL A 225 -8.22 -11.21 3.42
C VAL A 225 -8.81 -11.92 2.19
N PRO A 226 -10.10 -12.32 2.23
CA PRO A 226 -10.72 -12.99 1.10
C PRO A 226 -10.74 -12.08 -0.11
N THR A 227 -10.81 -12.66 -1.31
CA THR A 227 -11.01 -11.86 -2.53
C THR A 227 -12.34 -11.11 -2.43
N PRO A 228 -12.36 -9.76 -2.55
CA PRO A 228 -13.57 -8.96 -2.32
C PRO A 228 -14.73 -9.32 -3.25
N GLU A 229 -15.97 -9.30 -2.74
CA GLU A 229 -17.19 -9.59 -3.51
C GLU A 229 -17.38 -8.65 -4.72
N VAL A 230 -16.89 -7.41 -4.62
CA VAL A 230 -16.85 -6.48 -5.75
C VAL A 230 -16.09 -7.04 -6.96
N LEU A 231 -15.20 -8.01 -6.78
CA LEU A 231 -14.48 -8.69 -7.85
C LEU A 231 -15.05 -10.09 -8.18
N THR A 232 -15.55 -10.84 -7.18
CA THR A 232 -15.95 -12.25 -7.36
C THR A 232 -17.44 -12.47 -7.63
N GLY A 233 -18.32 -11.56 -7.22
CA GLY A 233 -19.77 -11.70 -7.38
C GLY A 233 -20.20 -11.80 -8.86
N PRO A 234 -21.35 -12.42 -9.15
CA PRO A 234 -21.85 -12.53 -10.53
C PRO A 234 -22.14 -11.14 -11.12
N ALA A 235 -22.12 -11.04 -12.45
CA ALA A 235 -22.61 -9.85 -13.14
C ALA A 235 -24.12 -9.67 -12.89
N THR A 236 -24.55 -8.42 -12.78
CA THR A 236 -25.96 -8.05 -12.63
C THR A 236 -26.45 -7.27 -13.85
N GLY A 237 -27.77 -7.09 -13.99
CA GLY A 237 -28.33 -6.26 -15.06
C GLY A 237 -27.82 -4.80 -15.01
N GLU A 238 -27.51 -4.29 -13.82
CA GLU A 238 -27.01 -2.92 -13.65
C GLU A 238 -25.48 -2.81 -13.70
N ALA A 239 -24.75 -3.91 -13.51
CA ALA A 239 -23.29 -3.99 -13.60
C ALA A 239 -22.89 -5.26 -14.35
N PRO A 240 -22.85 -5.23 -15.70
CA PRO A 240 -22.56 -6.39 -16.55
C PRO A 240 -21.04 -6.69 -16.62
N PHE A 241 -20.36 -6.57 -15.48
CA PHE A 241 -18.91 -6.74 -15.34
C PHE A 241 -18.60 -7.82 -14.31
N THR A 242 -17.71 -8.73 -14.67
CA THR A 242 -17.01 -9.63 -13.73
C THR A 242 -15.53 -9.29 -13.71
N ALA A 243 -14.80 -9.75 -12.69
CA ALA A 243 -13.35 -9.62 -12.65
C ALA A 243 -12.69 -10.99 -12.77
N ASP A 244 -11.58 -11.02 -13.51
CA ASP A 244 -10.66 -12.15 -13.58
C ASP A 244 -9.41 -11.79 -12.77
N ILE A 245 -9.25 -12.41 -11.60
CA ILE A 245 -8.15 -12.14 -10.67
C ILE A 245 -6.87 -12.72 -11.24
N TYR A 246 -5.87 -11.87 -11.42
CA TYR A 246 -4.55 -12.25 -11.89
C TYR A 246 -3.62 -12.62 -10.73
N SER A 247 -3.60 -11.80 -9.69
CA SER A 247 -2.74 -12.01 -8.51
C SER A 247 -3.26 -11.17 -7.33
N SER A 248 -2.77 -11.47 -6.14
CA SER A 248 -3.04 -10.70 -4.92
C SER A 248 -1.84 -10.73 -3.99
N SER A 249 -1.58 -9.60 -3.31
CA SER A 249 -0.44 -9.50 -2.40
C SER A 249 -0.76 -8.81 -1.08
N LEU A 250 -0.05 -9.23 -0.05
CA LEU A 250 0.10 -8.55 1.22
C LEU A 250 1.30 -7.62 1.18
N TRP A 251 1.11 -6.45 1.80
CA TRP A 251 2.16 -5.52 2.12
C TRP A 251 2.03 -5.10 3.58
N LEU A 252 3.00 -5.47 4.41
CA LEU A 252 2.95 -5.28 5.85
C LEU A 252 4.34 -4.95 6.40
N GLY A 253 4.48 -3.87 7.15
CA GLY A 253 5.75 -3.60 7.83
C GLY A 253 5.86 -2.21 8.40
N LEU A 254 7.10 -1.75 8.58
CA LEU A 254 7.42 -0.59 9.39
C LEU A 254 7.78 0.63 8.54
N GLU A 255 7.22 1.77 8.90
CA GLU A 255 7.42 3.04 8.21
C GLU A 255 8.86 3.58 8.40
N PRO A 256 9.40 4.33 7.42
CA PRO A 256 8.76 4.70 6.16
C PRO A 256 8.79 3.57 5.13
N THR A 257 7.67 3.36 4.44
CA THR A 257 7.61 2.45 3.28
C THR A 257 7.73 3.24 1.98
N PHE A 258 8.35 2.66 0.94
CA PHE A 258 8.51 3.30 -0.36
C PHE A 258 8.45 2.29 -1.50
N THR A 259 7.56 2.54 -2.45
CA THR A 259 7.48 1.82 -3.73
C THR A 259 7.79 2.81 -4.87
N PRO A 260 8.85 2.57 -5.66
CA PRO A 260 9.27 3.44 -6.75
C PRO A 260 8.22 3.62 -7.85
N TRP A 261 8.50 4.53 -8.78
CA TRP A 261 7.63 4.86 -9.91
C TRP A 261 7.48 3.69 -10.90
N HIS A 262 6.33 3.03 -10.92
CA HIS A 262 6.08 1.87 -11.77
C HIS A 262 4.64 1.89 -12.30
N ARG A 263 4.29 0.92 -13.14
CA ARG A 263 2.92 0.68 -13.60
C ARG A 263 2.61 -0.80 -13.55
N ASP A 264 1.33 -1.11 -13.37
CA ASP A 264 0.85 -2.48 -13.32
C ASP A 264 0.27 -2.94 -14.67
N PRO A 265 0.36 -4.25 -14.98
CA PRO A 265 -0.16 -4.80 -16.23
C PRO A 265 -1.69 -4.94 -16.27
N ASN A 266 -2.35 -4.83 -15.11
CA ASN A 266 -3.78 -5.04 -14.88
C ASN A 266 -4.33 -3.95 -13.96
N ASP A 267 -5.66 -3.86 -13.82
CA ASP A 267 -6.29 -2.99 -12.81
C ASP A 267 -5.90 -3.48 -11.42
N ASN A 268 -5.77 -2.56 -10.46
CA ASN A 268 -5.31 -2.85 -9.10
C ASN A 268 -6.31 -2.29 -8.08
N LEU A 269 -6.87 -3.18 -7.25
CA LEU A 269 -7.71 -2.85 -6.11
C LEU A 269 -6.82 -2.78 -4.87
N PHE A 270 -6.42 -1.57 -4.48
CA PHE A 270 -5.53 -1.33 -3.35
C PHE A 270 -6.33 -1.01 -2.08
N CYS A 271 -6.25 -1.86 -1.07
CA CYS A 271 -7.01 -1.76 0.18
C CYS A 271 -6.06 -1.49 1.36
N GLN A 272 -6.30 -0.41 2.11
CA GLN A 272 -5.48 -0.05 3.26
C GLN A 272 -6.08 -0.60 4.57
N LEU A 273 -5.30 -1.39 5.31
CA LEU A 273 -5.71 -2.02 6.55
C LEU A 273 -5.22 -1.24 7.79
N ARG A 274 -3.98 -0.74 7.77
CA ARG A 274 -3.37 -0.04 8.92
C ARG A 274 -2.39 1.03 8.48
N GLY A 275 -2.31 2.13 9.23
CA GLY A 275 -1.52 3.30 8.84
C GLY A 275 -2.07 3.96 7.57
N SER A 276 -1.34 4.94 7.04
CA SER A 276 -1.74 5.68 5.85
C SER A 276 -0.64 5.70 4.80
N LYS A 277 -1.02 5.79 3.53
CA LYS A 277 -0.09 5.91 2.41
C LYS A 277 -0.50 7.03 1.47
N THR A 278 0.49 7.76 0.96
CA THR A 278 0.30 8.67 -0.16
C THR A 278 0.67 7.95 -1.45
N VAL A 279 -0.22 8.00 -2.43
CA VAL A 279 -0.02 7.48 -3.79
C VAL A 279 0.00 8.66 -4.74
N ARG A 280 1.05 8.77 -5.55
CA ARG A 280 1.12 9.75 -6.65
C ARG A 280 1.04 9.04 -7.98
N LEU A 281 0.21 9.55 -8.90
CA LEU A 281 -0.14 8.86 -10.14
C LEU A 281 -0.06 9.76 -11.39
N LEU A 282 0.21 9.14 -12.53
CA LEU A 282 0.03 9.73 -13.86
C LEU A 282 -0.64 8.74 -14.81
N PRO A 283 -1.42 9.24 -15.80
CA PRO A 283 -1.87 8.43 -16.92
C PRO A 283 -0.71 7.77 -17.69
N PRO A 284 -0.97 6.73 -18.50
CA PRO A 284 0.07 5.92 -19.15
C PRO A 284 1.12 6.72 -19.95
N GLU A 285 0.68 7.63 -20.82
CA GLU A 285 1.53 8.48 -21.69
C GLU A 285 2.46 9.40 -20.88
N PRO A 286 1.96 10.35 -20.06
CA PRO A 286 2.83 11.24 -19.29
C PRO A 286 3.69 10.50 -18.26
N GLY A 287 3.18 9.41 -17.67
CA GLY A 287 3.97 8.61 -16.74
C GLY A 287 5.13 7.87 -17.41
N LEU A 288 4.96 7.42 -18.66
CA LEU A 288 6.05 6.86 -19.47
C LEU A 288 7.06 7.95 -19.86
N GLY A 289 6.60 9.17 -20.15
CA GLY A 289 7.46 10.32 -20.39
C GLY A 289 8.37 10.62 -19.20
N LEU A 290 7.80 10.67 -17.98
CA LEU A 290 8.56 10.83 -16.74
C LEU A 290 9.56 9.68 -16.56
N PHE A 291 9.12 8.44 -16.79
CA PHE A 291 9.99 7.27 -16.67
C PHE A 291 11.22 7.38 -17.58
N LYS A 292 11.00 7.64 -18.87
CA LYS A 292 12.06 7.80 -19.87
C LYS A 292 13.02 8.93 -19.50
N SER A 293 12.50 10.06 -19.02
CA SER A 293 13.32 11.20 -18.60
C SER A 293 14.25 10.84 -17.45
N VAL A 294 13.74 10.19 -16.40
CA VAL A 294 14.56 9.80 -15.24
C VAL A 294 15.58 8.73 -15.63
N MET A 295 15.17 7.72 -16.39
CA MET A 295 16.09 6.67 -16.83
C MET A 295 17.17 7.20 -17.78
N ALA A 296 16.86 8.19 -18.63
CA ALA A 296 17.85 8.87 -19.45
C ALA A 296 18.87 9.65 -18.61
N ALA A 297 18.41 10.37 -17.58
CA ALA A 297 19.29 11.08 -16.63
C ALA A 297 20.21 10.12 -15.85
N LEU A 298 19.76 8.88 -15.63
CA LEU A 298 20.55 7.80 -15.02
C LEU A 298 21.46 7.05 -16.01
N GLY A 299 21.45 7.40 -17.30
CA GLY A 299 22.21 6.69 -18.33
C GLY A 299 21.65 5.30 -18.68
N LYS A 300 20.39 5.01 -18.31
CA LYS A 300 19.73 3.70 -18.44
C LYS A 300 18.57 3.73 -19.45
N GLN A 301 18.81 4.28 -20.63
CA GLN A 301 17.77 4.54 -21.65
C GLN A 301 17.09 3.27 -22.18
N GLY A 302 17.75 2.11 -22.07
CA GLY A 302 17.22 0.80 -22.47
C GLY A 302 16.41 0.07 -21.38
N ALA A 303 16.17 0.68 -20.22
CA ALA A 303 15.43 0.02 -19.15
C ALA A 303 13.98 -0.24 -19.53
N SER A 304 13.51 -1.46 -19.22
CA SER A 304 12.13 -1.86 -19.47
C SER A 304 11.15 -1.05 -18.59
N PRO A 305 10.08 -0.46 -19.16
CA PRO A 305 9.02 0.20 -18.41
C PRO A 305 7.98 -0.79 -17.87
N ASN A 306 8.22 -2.09 -18.04
CA ASN A 306 7.28 -3.14 -17.67
C ASN A 306 7.69 -3.66 -16.30
N ILE A 307 6.93 -3.27 -15.26
CA ILE A 307 6.95 -3.82 -13.89
C ILE A 307 8.00 -3.17 -12.96
N ARG A 308 7.67 -3.08 -11.67
CA ARG A 308 8.61 -2.75 -10.60
C ARG A 308 9.71 -3.82 -10.57
N VAL A 309 10.93 -3.43 -10.88
CA VAL A 309 12.09 -4.34 -10.83
C VAL A 309 12.97 -4.01 -9.62
N PRO A 310 13.62 -4.99 -8.97
CA PRO A 310 14.48 -4.77 -7.80
C PRO A 310 15.57 -3.71 -8.02
N GLU A 311 16.04 -3.54 -9.24
CA GLU A 311 17.06 -2.55 -9.65
C GLU A 311 16.58 -1.11 -9.42
N MET A 312 15.27 -0.86 -9.39
CA MET A 312 14.69 0.45 -9.05
C MET A 312 14.80 0.79 -7.56
N MET A 313 15.08 -0.21 -6.72
CA MET A 313 15.28 -0.04 -5.28
C MET A 313 16.74 0.27 -4.94
N GLY A 314 17.66 0.27 -5.92
CA GLY A 314 19.04 0.71 -5.71
C GLY A 314 19.11 2.16 -5.22
N ARG A 315 20.15 2.49 -4.42
CA ARG A 315 20.30 3.81 -3.78
C ARG A 315 20.14 4.98 -4.77
N VAL A 316 20.78 4.91 -5.94
CA VAL A 316 20.79 5.99 -6.94
C VAL A 316 19.43 6.13 -7.62
N GLU A 317 18.84 5.02 -8.05
CA GLU A 317 17.53 4.95 -8.70
C GLU A 317 16.44 5.42 -7.74
N ARG A 318 16.45 4.91 -6.51
CA ARG A 318 15.51 5.27 -5.45
C ARG A 318 15.55 6.78 -5.20
N GLN A 319 16.75 7.37 -5.10
CA GLN A 319 16.88 8.81 -4.92
C GLN A 319 16.35 9.60 -6.13
N ALA A 320 16.64 9.14 -7.35
CA ALA A 320 16.15 9.78 -8.56
C ALA A 320 14.61 9.78 -8.61
N TRP A 321 13.96 8.65 -8.28
CA TRP A 321 12.49 8.57 -8.19
C TRP A 321 11.92 9.42 -7.06
N ARG A 322 12.57 9.46 -5.89
CA ARG A 322 12.19 10.36 -4.79
C ARG A 322 12.23 11.82 -5.26
N ASN A 323 13.30 12.25 -5.91
CA ASN A 323 13.41 13.62 -6.40
C ASN A 323 12.37 13.94 -7.48
N ALA A 324 12.17 13.04 -8.45
CA ALA A 324 11.30 13.26 -9.59
C ALA A 324 9.80 13.27 -9.23
N VAL A 325 9.38 12.42 -8.29
CA VAL A 325 7.96 12.23 -7.94
C VAL A 325 7.60 12.93 -6.63
N TRP A 326 8.55 13.02 -5.69
CA TRP A 326 8.33 13.48 -4.31
C TRP A 326 9.08 14.77 -3.95
N GLY A 327 9.99 15.22 -4.82
CA GLY A 327 10.80 16.43 -4.61
C GLY A 327 10.05 17.73 -4.91
N PRO A 328 10.68 18.88 -4.60
CA PRO A 328 10.08 20.21 -4.78
C PRO A 328 9.81 20.58 -6.25
N HIS A 329 10.45 19.87 -7.19
CA HIS A 329 10.29 20.08 -8.64
C HIS A 329 9.42 19.01 -9.32
N ALA A 330 8.72 18.17 -8.55
CA ALA A 330 7.82 17.19 -9.11
C ALA A 330 6.70 17.85 -9.93
N SER A 331 6.25 17.17 -10.98
CA SER A 331 5.23 17.71 -11.88
C SER A 331 3.92 18.03 -11.15
N LYS A 332 3.36 19.22 -11.35
CA LYS A 332 2.03 19.59 -10.82
C LYS A 332 0.90 18.77 -11.43
N SER A 333 1.15 18.06 -12.54
CA SER A 333 0.19 17.17 -13.17
C SER A 333 0.04 15.81 -12.48
N LEU A 334 0.87 15.52 -11.47
CA LEU A 334 0.72 14.30 -10.66
C LEU A 334 -0.61 14.37 -9.93
N LEU A 335 -1.39 13.30 -10.04
CA LEU A 335 -2.54 13.08 -9.16
C LEU A 335 -2.04 12.58 -7.82
N GLU A 336 -2.66 13.00 -6.71
CA GLU A 336 -2.36 12.52 -5.37
C GLU A 336 -3.60 11.91 -4.70
N ALA A 337 -3.39 10.80 -3.99
CA ALA A 337 -4.37 10.18 -3.11
C ALA A 337 -3.71 9.83 -1.78
N VAL A 338 -4.30 10.25 -0.67
CA VAL A 338 -3.94 9.77 0.67
C VAL A 338 -4.93 8.69 1.07
N VAL A 339 -4.46 7.45 1.14
CA VAL A 339 -5.27 6.26 1.43
C VAL A 339 -5.05 5.89 2.90
N GLY A 340 -6.10 6.04 3.71
CA GLY A 340 -6.09 5.72 5.14
C GLY A 340 -6.77 4.37 5.44
N PRO A 341 -6.76 3.92 6.71
CA PRO A 341 -7.41 2.67 7.08
C PRO A 341 -8.87 2.62 6.67
N SER A 342 -9.27 1.48 6.10
CA SER A 342 -10.60 1.21 5.53
C SER A 342 -10.89 1.84 4.16
N ASP A 343 -9.95 2.59 3.58
CA ASP A 343 -10.08 3.14 2.24
C ASP A 343 -9.63 2.16 1.15
N VAL A 344 -10.12 2.38 -0.07
CA VAL A 344 -9.87 1.54 -1.24
C VAL A 344 -9.54 2.44 -2.43
N LEU A 345 -8.35 2.27 -3.00
CA LEU A 345 -7.94 2.95 -4.23
C LEU A 345 -8.00 1.99 -5.41
N VAL A 346 -8.81 2.29 -6.42
CA VAL A 346 -8.79 1.59 -7.70
C VAL A 346 -7.79 2.30 -8.61
N ILE A 347 -6.73 1.60 -9.00
CA ILE A 347 -5.72 2.09 -9.95
C ILE A 347 -5.95 1.39 -11.28
N PRO A 348 -6.34 2.11 -12.35
CA PRO A 348 -6.60 1.48 -13.62
C PRO A 348 -5.33 0.93 -14.26
N LYS A 349 -5.50 -0.11 -15.08
CA LYS A 349 -4.41 -0.70 -15.87
C LYS A 349 -3.56 0.37 -16.56
N GLY A 350 -2.23 0.25 -16.41
CA GLY A 350 -1.26 1.10 -17.10
C GLY A 350 -1.04 2.48 -16.47
N TYR A 351 -1.79 2.84 -15.42
CA TYR A 351 -1.46 4.03 -14.64
C TYR A 351 -0.10 3.86 -13.96
N TRP A 352 0.72 4.89 -14.11
CA TRP A 352 1.97 4.97 -13.39
C TRP A 352 1.72 5.49 -11.99
N HIS A 353 2.42 4.94 -11.01
CA HIS A 353 2.29 5.35 -9.63
C HIS A 353 3.54 5.08 -8.80
N SER A 354 3.71 5.88 -7.75
CA SER A 354 4.65 5.64 -6.65
C SER A 354 3.89 5.76 -5.34
N VAL A 355 4.31 4.99 -4.34
CA VAL A 355 3.64 4.91 -3.04
C VAL A 355 4.67 5.18 -1.96
N LYS A 356 4.31 5.99 -0.96
CA LYS A 356 5.06 6.12 0.29
C LYS A 356 4.11 6.07 1.49
N SER A 357 4.57 5.59 2.64
CA SER A 357 3.82 5.86 3.87
C SER A 357 3.85 7.36 4.19
N THR A 358 2.83 7.83 4.91
CA THR A 358 2.77 9.21 5.39
C THR A 358 3.88 9.45 6.41
N ALA A 359 4.60 10.56 6.29
CA ALA A 359 5.92 10.75 6.93
C ALA A 359 5.88 11.07 8.43
N ASP A 360 4.80 10.70 9.13
CA ASP A 360 4.48 11.32 10.41
C ASP A 360 4.92 10.46 11.61
N GLU A 361 5.23 9.17 11.43
CA GLU A 361 5.63 8.26 12.51
C GLU A 361 6.66 7.20 12.07
N GLU A 362 7.97 7.46 12.28
CA GLU A 362 9.02 6.47 11.98
C GLU A 362 8.85 5.19 12.83
N GLY A 363 8.94 4.04 12.17
CA GLY A 363 8.78 2.73 12.81
C GLY A 363 7.33 2.35 13.13
N ALA A 364 6.33 3.15 12.72
CA ALA A 364 4.92 2.79 12.84
C ALA A 364 4.56 1.62 11.92
N LEU A 365 3.52 0.88 12.29
CA LEU A 365 3.03 -0.26 11.51
C LEU A 365 2.11 0.20 10.37
N ASN A 366 2.38 -0.26 9.15
CA ASN A 366 1.59 0.02 7.97
C ASN A 366 1.23 -1.28 7.24
N ALA A 367 -0.03 -1.41 6.83
CA ALA A 367 -0.55 -2.62 6.20
C ALA A 367 -1.53 -2.31 5.07
N SER A 368 -1.34 -2.96 3.93
CA SER A 368 -2.26 -2.92 2.80
C SER A 368 -2.30 -4.26 2.09
N VAL A 369 -3.43 -4.59 1.48
CA VAL A 369 -3.58 -5.75 0.60
C VAL A 369 -4.10 -5.29 -0.73
N ASN A 370 -3.76 -6.00 -1.80
CA ASN A 370 -4.25 -5.63 -3.11
C ASN A 370 -4.50 -6.81 -4.03
N TRP A 371 -5.40 -6.60 -5.00
CA TRP A 371 -5.73 -7.56 -6.04
C TRP A 371 -5.50 -6.92 -7.40
N TRP A 372 -4.76 -7.62 -8.25
CA TRP A 372 -4.65 -7.28 -9.67
C TRP A 372 -5.64 -8.11 -10.47
N PHE A 373 -6.41 -7.46 -11.33
CA PHE A 373 -7.51 -8.13 -12.01
C PHE A 373 -7.83 -7.48 -13.37
N ARG A 374 -8.63 -8.19 -14.17
CA ARG A 374 -9.11 -7.72 -15.47
C ARG A 374 -10.62 -7.74 -15.48
N TRP A 375 -11.24 -6.61 -15.82
CA TRP A 375 -12.68 -6.57 -16.05
C TRP A 375 -13.06 -7.39 -17.29
N ARG A 376 -14.16 -8.14 -17.21
CA ARG A 376 -14.80 -8.82 -18.33
C ARG A 376 -16.24 -8.36 -18.44
N SER A 377 -16.61 -7.89 -19.62
CA SER A 377 -18.00 -7.56 -19.93
C SER A 377 -18.75 -8.82 -20.36
N THR A 378 -19.97 -9.02 -19.84
CA THR A 378 -20.81 -10.16 -20.19
C THR A 378 -21.59 -9.99 -21.50
N SER A 379 -21.53 -8.80 -22.13
CA SER A 379 -22.31 -8.46 -23.32
C SER A 379 -21.80 -9.06 -24.65
N SER A 380 -20.72 -9.86 -24.66
CA SER A 380 -20.05 -10.33 -25.90
C SER A 380 -20.31 -11.79 -26.29
N ARG A 381 -21.33 -12.46 -25.72
CA ARG A 381 -21.76 -13.79 -26.17
C ARG A 381 -23.19 -13.79 -26.70
N SER A 382 -23.37 -13.31 -27.94
CA SER A 382 -24.41 -13.80 -28.85
C SER A 382 -24.21 -13.25 -30.27
N SER A 383 -23.55 -14.03 -31.12
CA SER A 383 -23.95 -14.12 -32.52
C SER A 383 -24.15 -15.60 -32.79
N PRO A 384 -25.40 -16.09 -32.87
CA PRO A 384 -25.64 -17.39 -33.45
C PRO A 384 -25.18 -17.29 -34.90
N VAL A 385 -24.26 -18.15 -35.30
CA VAL A 385 -23.98 -18.41 -36.72
C VAL A 385 -25.32 -18.79 -37.32
N GLY A 386 -25.88 -17.89 -38.14
CA GLY A 386 -27.11 -18.16 -38.88
C GLY A 386 -26.88 -19.38 -39.74
N SER A 387 -27.64 -20.44 -39.48
CA SER A 387 -27.75 -21.58 -40.37
C SER A 387 -28.16 -21.06 -41.75
N ALA A 388 -27.25 -21.16 -42.71
CA ALA A 388 -27.55 -20.91 -44.11
C ALA A 388 -28.69 -21.85 -44.53
N GLY A 389 -29.83 -21.28 -44.89
CA GLY A 389 -30.96 -22.02 -45.45
C GLY A 389 -30.56 -22.64 -46.78
N GLU A 390 -30.77 -23.94 -46.91
CA GLU A 390 -30.80 -24.63 -48.20
C GLU A 390 -31.90 -24.05 -49.09
N PRO A 391 -31.61 -23.72 -50.37
CA PRO A 391 -32.65 -23.40 -51.31
C PRO A 391 -33.32 -24.69 -51.78
N THR A 392 -34.60 -24.81 -51.45
CA THR A 392 -35.52 -25.82 -51.97
C THR A 392 -35.59 -25.73 -53.50
N ARG A 393 -35.32 -26.84 -54.18
CA ARG A 393 -35.51 -27.00 -55.62
C ARG A 393 -36.62 -28.03 -55.83
N ALA A 394 -37.71 -27.62 -56.47
CA ALA A 394 -38.71 -28.51 -57.07
C ALA A 394 -39.54 -27.74 -58.11
N PRO A 395 -40.16 -28.42 -59.08
CA PRO A 395 -39.71 -29.57 -59.87
C PRO A 395 -39.11 -29.15 -61.22
#